data_AF-A0A0P7UJ72-F1
#
_entry.id   AF-A0A0P7UJ72-F1
#
_cell.length_a   1.000
_cell.length_b   1.000
_cell.length_c   1.000
_cell.angle_alpha   90.00
_cell.angle_beta   90.00
_cell.angle_gamma   90.00
#
_symmetry.space_group_name_H-M   'P 1'
#
loop_
_entity.id
_entity.type
_entity.pdbx_description
1 polymer ?
#
loop_
_entity_poly.entity_id
_entity_poly.type
_entity_poly.pdbx_seq_one_letter_code
_entity_poly.pdbx_strand_id
1 'polypeptide(L)'
;MEGFAMCWSKAGVIKFIKGLASPVGNGYTKPPILPVCSVQGEKGPPAAMPLSVDPESRPGEYVVKSLIANFTTVSERKIRIIMAEPLEKPLTKSLQRGEDPQFDQLISTMSSLAEYCLPSLLRTLFDWYRRQNGMEDESHEYRPRANTKSKNDEQQKDYLLERRDLAIDFIFSLVLIEVLKQIPLHPVADSLIQEVINLTFKHFKYKEGYLGPSTVNMHIVADLYAEVIGVLAQSKFPAVRKKFIAELKELRQKEQSPAVVQSTISLIMGVKFFRIKMYPVEDFEASFQFMQECAQYFLEVKDKDIKHALAGLFVEILVPVAAAVKNEVNVPCLRNFVESLYDTTLDLSSRKKHSLALYPLVTCLLCVSQKQFFLNRWHVFLSNCLSNLKNKDPKMARVALESLYRLLWVYMIRIKCESNTATQSRLNTIVINLFPKGSRSVVPRDMPLNIFVKIIQFIAQERLDFAMKEIIFDLLSVGKPAKAFSLNPE
;
A
#
# COMPACT_ATOMS: atom_id res chain seq x y z
N MET A 1 10.37 -16.00 -11.68
CA MET A 1 11.75 -15.62 -11.34
C MET A 1 11.70 -14.34 -10.52
N GLU A 2 12.67 -14.17 -9.63
CA GLU A 2 12.77 -13.24 -8.49
C GLU A 2 12.04 -11.89 -8.65
N GLY A 3 11.05 -11.62 -7.79
CA GLY A 3 10.31 -10.34 -7.79
C GLY A 3 9.29 -10.18 -6.66
N PHE A 4 8.74 -11.28 -6.12
CA PHE A 4 7.76 -11.25 -5.02
C PHE A 4 8.39 -11.44 -3.64
N ALA A 5 9.51 -10.77 -3.37
CA ALA A 5 9.94 -10.64 -1.98
C ALA A 5 8.96 -9.67 -1.30
N MET A 6 7.96 -10.21 -0.60
CA MET A 6 7.22 -9.50 0.47
C MET A 6 8.20 -9.17 1.61
N CYS A 7 9.21 -8.35 1.32
CA CYS A 7 9.73 -7.42 2.31
C CYS A 7 8.65 -6.36 2.44
N TRP A 8 8.22 -6.09 3.67
CA TRP A 8 7.35 -4.97 3.98
C TRP A 8 7.76 -3.79 3.10
N SER A 9 6.83 -3.28 2.29
CA SER A 9 7.09 -2.02 1.58
C SER A 9 7.61 -1.04 2.61
N LYS A 10 8.69 -0.29 2.31
CA LYS A 10 9.20 0.76 3.19
C LYS A 10 8.05 1.65 3.70
N ALA A 11 7.00 1.84 2.90
CA ALA A 11 5.78 2.56 3.25
C ALA A 11 4.94 1.90 4.38
N GLY A 12 4.81 0.57 4.42
CA GLY A 12 4.06 -0.16 5.45
C GLY A 12 4.75 -0.13 6.82
N VAL A 13 6.08 -0.26 6.84
CA VAL A 13 6.89 -0.09 8.06
C VAL A 13 6.85 1.36 8.54
N ILE A 14 6.99 2.34 7.64
CA ILE A 14 6.97 3.77 7.98
C ILE A 14 5.57 4.21 8.48
N LYS A 15 4.47 3.75 7.86
CA LYS A 15 3.11 4.08 8.32
C LYS A 15 2.82 3.51 9.71
N PHE A 16 3.27 2.30 10.02
CA PHE A 16 3.10 1.70 11.35
C PHE A 16 4.00 2.34 12.42
N ILE A 17 5.27 2.64 12.08
CA ILE A 17 6.18 3.40 12.98
C ILE A 17 5.62 4.79 13.26
N LYS A 18 5.10 5.50 12.24
CA LYS A 18 4.46 6.82 12.43
C LYS A 18 3.17 6.72 13.24
N GLY A 19 2.35 5.67 13.04
CA GLY A 19 1.13 5.43 13.81
C GLY A 19 1.38 5.15 15.30
N LEU A 20 2.52 4.54 15.66
CA LEU A 20 2.92 4.29 17.04
C LEU A 20 3.65 5.47 17.71
N ALA A 21 3.98 6.54 16.97
CA ALA A 21 4.85 7.62 17.43
C ALA A 21 4.11 8.89 17.90
N SER A 22 2.78 8.91 18.01
CA SER A 22 2.05 10.15 18.33
C SER A 22 1.37 10.13 19.71
N PRO A 23 1.90 10.91 20.67
CA PRO A 23 1.11 11.57 21.69
C PRO A 23 1.12 13.10 21.50
N VAL A 24 -0.07 13.70 21.58
CA VAL A 24 -0.39 15.12 21.86
C VAL A 24 -0.07 16.13 20.75
N GLY A 25 -1.01 17.08 20.58
CA GLY A 25 -1.15 17.95 19.43
C GLY A 25 -0.25 19.18 19.38
N ASN A 26 -0.23 19.84 18.23
CA ASN A 26 -0.53 21.27 18.12
C ASN A 26 -0.52 21.76 16.66
N GLY A 27 -1.44 22.68 16.37
CA GLY A 27 -1.15 23.91 15.62
C GLY A 27 -1.04 23.80 14.10
N TYR A 28 -2.17 23.92 13.41
CA TYR A 28 -2.19 24.38 12.02
C TYR A 28 -1.75 25.84 11.95
N THR A 29 -0.61 26.12 11.31
CA THR A 29 -0.25 27.46 10.83
C THR A 29 -0.21 27.46 9.31
N LYS A 30 -1.04 28.32 8.71
CA LYS A 30 -1.25 28.53 7.27
C LYS A 30 -0.07 29.31 6.68
N PRO A 31 0.57 28.89 5.57
CA PRO A 31 1.54 29.73 4.88
C PRO A 31 0.84 30.81 4.03
N PRO A 32 1.48 31.97 3.80
CA PRO A 32 0.89 33.08 3.05
C PRO A 32 0.86 32.81 1.54
N ILE A 33 -0.16 33.38 0.89
CA ILE A 33 -0.38 33.36 -0.56
C ILE A 33 0.61 34.33 -1.21
N LEU A 34 1.38 33.87 -2.20
CA LEU A 34 2.19 34.73 -3.06
C LEU A 34 1.47 34.99 -4.41
N PRO A 35 1.62 36.18 -5.03
CA PRO A 35 0.91 36.54 -6.25
C PRO A 35 1.55 35.89 -7.48
N VAL A 36 0.70 35.46 -8.41
CA VAL A 36 1.09 34.92 -9.73
C VAL A 36 1.55 36.07 -10.63
N CYS A 37 2.76 35.96 -11.19
CA CYS A 37 3.26 36.87 -12.23
C CYS A 37 3.31 36.10 -13.57
N SER A 38 2.60 36.64 -14.56
CA SER A 38 2.46 36.08 -15.91
C SER A 38 3.68 36.42 -16.76
N VAL A 39 4.28 35.45 -17.46
CA VAL A 39 5.23 35.71 -18.55
C VAL A 39 4.71 35.10 -19.84
N GLN A 40 4.54 35.95 -20.85
CA GLN A 40 4.08 35.63 -22.19
C GLN A 40 5.20 35.00 -23.04
N GLY A 41 4.79 34.03 -23.87
CA GLY A 41 5.24 33.92 -25.26
C GLY A 41 6.37 32.93 -25.55
N GLU A 42 6.02 31.80 -26.17
CA GLU A 42 6.79 31.22 -27.28
C GLU A 42 5.87 30.28 -28.11
N LYS A 43 5.83 30.50 -29.43
CA LYS A 43 4.96 29.80 -30.39
C LYS A 43 5.62 28.49 -30.86
N GLY A 44 4.89 27.38 -30.77
CA GLY A 44 5.17 26.11 -31.44
C GLY A 44 3.99 25.66 -32.32
N PRO A 45 4.19 24.75 -33.31
CA PRO A 45 3.21 24.38 -34.34
C PRO A 45 2.08 23.46 -33.81
N PRO A 46 0.99 23.26 -34.58
CA PRO A 46 -0.38 23.30 -34.06
C PRO A 46 -0.68 22.13 -33.12
N ALA A 47 -0.88 22.46 -31.85
CA ALA A 47 -1.59 21.58 -30.92
C ALA A 47 -3.08 21.56 -31.28
N ALA A 48 -3.72 20.41 -31.03
CA ALA A 48 -5.17 20.27 -31.08
C ALA A 48 -5.86 21.48 -30.41
N MET A 49 -6.94 21.98 -31.03
CA MET A 49 -7.58 23.24 -30.66
C MET A 49 -7.75 23.35 -29.13
N PRO A 50 -7.25 24.44 -28.50
CA PRO A 50 -7.52 24.70 -27.09
C PRO A 50 -9.03 24.71 -26.90
N LEU A 51 -9.52 24.00 -25.88
CA LEU A 51 -10.92 24.08 -25.46
C LEU A 51 -11.28 25.57 -25.28
N SER A 52 -12.05 26.14 -26.21
CA SER A 52 -12.43 27.55 -26.16
C SER A 52 -13.39 27.75 -25.00
N VAL A 53 -12.92 28.37 -23.93
CA VAL A 53 -13.77 28.71 -22.78
C VAL A 53 -14.55 29.97 -23.12
N ASP A 54 -15.86 29.83 -23.26
CA ASP A 54 -16.78 30.93 -23.52
C ASP A 54 -16.77 31.94 -22.36
N PRO A 55 -16.40 33.22 -22.59
CA PRO A 55 -16.39 34.27 -21.58
C PRO A 55 -17.77 34.58 -20.99
N GLU A 56 -18.88 34.20 -21.65
CA GLU A 56 -20.24 34.43 -21.14
C GLU A 56 -20.77 33.32 -20.23
N SER A 57 -19.96 32.29 -19.97
CA SER A 57 -20.34 31.19 -19.06
C SER A 57 -20.46 31.65 -17.60
N ARG A 58 -21.32 30.98 -16.83
CA ARG A 58 -21.47 31.28 -15.39
C ARG A 58 -20.11 31.15 -14.69
N PRO A 59 -19.79 31.98 -13.68
CA PRO A 59 -18.45 31.99 -13.07
C PRO A 59 -17.94 30.61 -12.62
N GLY A 60 -18.82 29.76 -12.04
CA GLY A 60 -18.45 28.39 -11.65
C GLY A 60 -18.16 27.47 -12.84
N GLU A 61 -18.91 27.62 -13.94
CA GLU A 61 -18.70 26.86 -15.17
C GLU A 61 -17.41 27.29 -15.88
N TYR A 62 -17.13 28.60 -15.91
CA TYR A 62 -15.88 29.16 -16.40
C TYR A 62 -14.68 28.57 -15.64
N VAL A 63 -14.74 28.53 -14.29
CA VAL A 63 -13.67 27.97 -13.46
C VAL A 63 -13.44 26.49 -13.76
N VAL A 64 -14.50 25.68 -13.87
CA VAL A 64 -14.40 24.25 -14.20
C VAL A 64 -13.78 24.05 -15.59
N LYS A 65 -14.30 24.76 -16.60
CA LYS A 65 -13.82 24.65 -17.99
C LYS A 65 -12.35 25.07 -18.10
N SER A 66 -11.98 26.19 -17.48
CA SER A 66 -10.60 26.70 -17.46
C SER A 66 -9.64 25.74 -16.75
N LEU A 67 -10.04 25.15 -15.62
CA LEU A 67 -9.21 24.19 -14.90
C LEU A 67 -8.98 22.92 -15.72
N ILE A 68 -10.04 22.39 -16.35
CA ILE A 68 -9.97 21.20 -17.20
C ILE A 68 -9.12 21.48 -18.45
N ALA A 69 -9.27 22.64 -19.07
CA ALA A 69 -8.45 23.03 -20.23
C ALA A 69 -6.96 23.10 -19.87
N ASN A 70 -6.64 23.72 -18.72
CA ASN A 70 -5.28 23.76 -18.19
C ASN A 70 -4.76 22.34 -17.90
N PHE A 71 -5.56 21.50 -17.23
CA PHE A 71 -5.24 20.09 -16.99
C PHE A 71 -4.95 19.33 -18.28
N THR A 72 -5.77 19.48 -19.32
CA THR A 72 -5.56 18.85 -20.62
C THR A 72 -4.24 19.29 -21.25
N THR A 73 -3.98 20.59 -21.31
CA THR A 73 -2.74 21.14 -21.90
C THR A 73 -1.49 20.67 -21.17
N VAL A 74 -1.49 20.71 -19.84
CA VAL A 74 -0.35 20.28 -19.02
C VAL A 74 -0.14 18.77 -19.14
N SER A 75 -1.22 17.98 -19.11
CA SER A 75 -1.14 16.52 -19.25
C SER A 75 -0.61 16.10 -20.62
N GLU A 76 -1.08 16.72 -21.70
CA GLU A 76 -0.58 16.46 -23.06
C GLU A 76 0.89 16.86 -23.23
N ARG A 77 1.32 17.96 -22.61
CA ARG A 77 2.73 18.34 -22.56
C ARG A 77 3.56 17.28 -21.83
N LYS A 78 3.10 16.79 -20.67
CA LYS A 78 3.77 15.73 -19.93
C LYS A 78 3.86 14.42 -20.70
N ILE A 79 2.76 13.99 -21.33
CA ILE A 79 2.75 12.79 -22.18
C ILE A 79 3.78 12.93 -23.31
N ARG A 80 3.82 14.07 -24.00
CA ARG A 80 4.83 14.31 -25.05
C ARG A 80 6.28 14.22 -24.53
N ILE A 81 6.55 14.75 -23.34
CA ILE A 81 7.88 14.64 -22.71
C ILE A 81 8.21 13.17 -22.44
N ILE A 82 7.30 12.41 -21.84
CA ILE A 82 7.49 10.99 -21.52
C ILE A 82 7.74 10.13 -22.75
N MET A 83 7.09 10.48 -23.86
CA MET A 83 7.29 9.83 -25.16
C MET A 83 8.67 10.08 -25.76
N ALA A 84 9.34 11.17 -25.36
CA ALA A 84 10.72 11.47 -25.74
C ALA A 84 11.75 10.88 -24.76
N GLU A 85 11.32 10.37 -23.60
CA GLU A 85 12.20 9.72 -22.63
C GLU A 85 12.51 8.26 -23.02
N PRO A 86 13.66 7.71 -22.57
CA PRO A 86 13.99 6.30 -22.78
C PRO A 86 12.90 5.36 -22.24
N LEU A 87 12.63 4.27 -22.96
CA LEU A 87 11.60 3.29 -22.60
C LEU A 87 11.85 2.66 -21.22
N GLU A 88 13.11 2.51 -20.83
CA GLU A 88 13.54 1.93 -19.56
C GLU A 88 13.32 2.88 -18.38
N LYS A 89 13.17 4.20 -18.62
CA LYS A 89 12.93 5.17 -17.55
C LYS A 89 11.54 4.92 -16.95
N PRO A 90 11.43 4.61 -15.64
CA PRO A 90 10.14 4.39 -15.00
C PRO A 90 9.29 5.66 -14.99
N LEU A 91 7.99 5.53 -15.24
CA LEU A 91 7.06 6.67 -15.26
C LEU A 91 7.02 7.43 -13.93
N THR A 92 7.30 6.74 -12.82
CA THR A 92 7.34 7.35 -11.48
C THR A 92 8.38 8.46 -11.35
N LYS A 93 9.43 8.47 -12.16
CA LYS A 93 10.46 9.53 -12.15
C LYS A 93 10.05 10.82 -12.86
N SER A 94 8.88 10.81 -13.51
CA SER A 94 8.40 11.95 -14.31
C SER A 94 6.97 12.37 -13.93
N LEU A 95 6.16 11.42 -13.44
CA LEU A 95 4.74 11.63 -13.14
C LEU A 95 4.37 11.49 -11.66
N GLN A 96 5.19 10.86 -10.82
CA GLN A 96 4.80 10.63 -9.42
C GLN A 96 4.64 11.95 -8.67
N ARG A 97 3.73 11.97 -7.69
CA ARG A 97 3.57 13.09 -6.74
C ARG A 97 4.92 13.50 -6.16
N GLY A 98 5.19 14.81 -6.17
CA GLY A 98 6.43 15.43 -5.71
C GLY A 98 7.46 15.67 -6.81
N GLU A 99 7.31 15.09 -8.01
CA GLU A 99 8.23 15.31 -9.13
C GLU A 99 7.94 16.62 -9.88
N ASP A 100 6.68 17.08 -9.88
CA ASP A 100 6.28 18.37 -10.48
C ASP A 100 5.29 19.12 -9.58
N PRO A 101 5.77 20.11 -8.80
CA PRO A 101 4.92 20.88 -7.90
C PRO A 101 3.79 21.65 -8.59
N GLN A 102 3.97 22.08 -9.84
CA GLN A 102 2.91 22.81 -10.58
C GLN A 102 1.78 21.84 -10.95
N PHE A 103 2.13 20.64 -11.39
CA PHE A 103 1.14 19.62 -11.69
C PHE A 103 0.45 19.08 -10.43
N ASP A 104 1.20 18.89 -9.33
CA ASP A 104 0.61 18.51 -8.04
C ASP A 104 -0.39 19.56 -7.54
N GLN A 105 -0.07 20.84 -7.69
CA GLN A 105 -0.99 21.93 -7.37
C GLN A 105 -2.25 21.89 -8.25
N LEU A 106 -2.11 21.55 -9.53
CA LEU A 106 -3.23 21.40 -10.45
C LEU A 106 -4.16 20.26 -10.01
N ILE A 107 -3.61 19.09 -9.70
CA ILE A 107 -4.38 17.94 -9.17
C ILE A 107 -5.06 18.32 -7.85
N SER A 108 -4.35 18.99 -6.93
CA SER A 108 -4.92 19.45 -5.66
C SER A 108 -6.08 20.43 -5.90
N THR A 109 -5.96 21.33 -6.87
CA THR A 109 -7.02 22.27 -7.24
C THR A 109 -8.23 21.56 -7.81
N MET A 110 -8.03 20.51 -8.63
CA MET A 110 -9.12 19.66 -9.12
C MET A 110 -9.83 18.92 -7.97
N SER A 111 -9.08 18.46 -6.97
CA SER A 111 -9.64 17.84 -5.75
C SER A 111 -10.51 18.81 -4.95
N SER A 112 -10.05 20.04 -4.73
CA SER A 112 -10.84 21.07 -4.04
C SER A 112 -12.08 21.48 -4.84
N LEU A 113 -11.98 21.57 -6.17
CA LEU A 113 -13.13 21.85 -7.03
C LEU A 113 -14.15 20.69 -7.01
N ALA A 114 -13.65 19.46 -6.89
CA ALA A 114 -14.49 18.26 -6.81
C ALA A 114 -15.44 18.29 -5.60
N GLU A 115 -15.15 19.03 -4.53
CA GLU A 115 -16.07 19.21 -3.39
C GLU A 115 -17.40 19.88 -3.77
N TYR A 116 -17.44 20.59 -4.91
CA TYR A 116 -18.60 21.35 -5.35
C TYR A 116 -19.26 20.73 -6.60
N CYS A 117 -18.49 20.07 -7.46
CA CYS A 117 -18.98 19.60 -8.76
C CYS A 117 -18.44 18.23 -9.19
N LEU A 118 -18.19 17.30 -8.25
CA LEU A 118 -17.63 15.98 -8.55
C LEU A 118 -18.30 15.26 -9.74
N PRO A 119 -19.65 15.15 -9.85
CA PRO A 119 -20.24 14.39 -10.95
C PRO A 119 -19.93 14.97 -12.34
N SER A 120 -19.90 16.30 -12.46
CA SER A 120 -19.56 16.97 -13.73
C SER A 120 -18.08 16.82 -14.03
N LEU A 121 -17.22 17.02 -13.02
CA LEU A 121 -15.77 16.85 -13.17
C LEU A 121 -15.41 15.42 -13.59
N LEU A 122 -16.00 14.40 -12.96
CA LEU A 122 -15.79 13.00 -13.32
C LEU A 122 -16.19 12.72 -14.76
N ARG A 123 -17.38 13.17 -15.20
CA ARG A 123 -17.81 12.99 -16.60
C ARG A 123 -16.81 13.58 -17.59
N THR A 124 -16.39 14.82 -17.35
CA THR A 124 -15.44 15.48 -18.25
C THR A 124 -14.05 14.86 -18.20
N LEU A 125 -13.61 14.37 -17.03
CA LEU A 125 -12.38 13.59 -16.89
C LEU A 125 -12.43 12.29 -17.69
N PHE A 126 -13.55 11.56 -17.63
CA PHE A 126 -13.76 10.36 -18.44
C PHE A 126 -13.83 10.67 -19.94
N ASP A 127 -14.43 11.80 -20.34
CA ASP A 127 -14.41 12.25 -21.73
C ASP A 127 -12.98 12.55 -22.21
N TRP A 128 -12.17 13.23 -21.37
CA TRP A 128 -10.76 13.44 -21.67
C TRP A 128 -10.02 12.10 -21.82
N TYR A 129 -10.19 11.17 -20.88
CA TYR A 129 -9.56 9.86 -20.93
C TYR A 129 -9.95 9.06 -22.18
N ARG A 130 -11.24 9.05 -22.55
CA ARG A 130 -11.73 8.44 -23.79
C ARG A 130 -11.13 9.08 -25.04
N ARG A 131 -11.04 10.41 -25.10
CA ARG A 131 -10.43 11.12 -26.24
C ARG A 131 -8.96 10.78 -26.40
N GLN A 132 -8.21 10.66 -25.29
CA GLN A 132 -6.80 10.27 -25.35
C GLN A 132 -6.61 8.86 -25.93
N ASN A 133 -7.48 7.92 -25.52
CA ASN A 133 -7.47 6.53 -26.01
C ASN A 133 -8.09 6.36 -27.42
N GLY A 134 -8.98 7.26 -27.84
CA GLY A 134 -9.66 7.25 -29.14
C GLY A 134 -8.90 7.96 -30.27
N MET A 135 -7.74 8.55 -30.00
CA MET A 135 -6.89 9.20 -31.01
C MET A 135 -6.25 8.24 -32.03
N GLU A 136 -6.68 6.98 -32.09
CA GLU A 136 -6.28 6.03 -33.14
C GLU A 136 -6.98 6.31 -34.48
N ASP A 137 -8.21 6.85 -34.47
CA ASP A 137 -9.08 6.92 -35.67
C ASP A 137 -8.71 8.04 -36.67
N GLU A 138 -7.89 9.03 -36.31
CA GLU A 138 -7.47 10.11 -37.21
C GLU A 138 -6.13 9.85 -37.95
N SER A 139 -5.62 8.61 -37.93
CA SER A 139 -4.41 8.23 -38.67
C SER A 139 -4.63 7.32 -39.88
N HIS A 140 -5.89 7.19 -40.33
CA HIS A 140 -6.24 6.45 -41.54
C HIS A 140 -6.40 7.37 -42.76
N GLU A 141 -5.28 7.92 -43.26
CA GLU A 141 -5.13 8.22 -44.69
C GLU A 141 -3.64 8.30 -45.07
N TYR A 142 -2.89 7.20 -44.90
CA TYR A 142 -1.61 7.03 -45.59
C TYR A 142 -1.71 5.91 -46.62
N ARG A 143 -1.88 6.33 -47.87
CA ARG A 143 -1.80 5.52 -49.09
C ARG A 143 -0.50 4.69 -49.08
N PRO A 144 -0.54 3.36 -49.22
CA PRO A 144 0.67 2.55 -49.10
C PRO A 144 1.53 2.75 -50.35
N ARG A 145 2.63 3.50 -50.22
CA ARG A 145 3.78 3.32 -51.10
C ARG A 145 4.68 2.26 -50.45
N ALA A 146 4.88 1.17 -51.19
CA ALA A 146 5.68 0.02 -50.82
C ALA A 146 6.97 0.44 -50.09
N ASN A 147 7.09 0.03 -48.84
CA ASN A 147 8.36 0.09 -48.12
C ASN A 147 8.42 -1.10 -47.17
N THR A 148 9.43 -1.94 -47.37
CA THR A 148 9.80 -3.05 -46.48
C THR A 148 10.19 -2.48 -45.11
N LYS A 149 9.21 -2.27 -44.21
CA LYS A 149 9.49 -1.96 -42.81
C LYS A 149 10.02 -3.22 -42.12
N SER A 150 11.11 -3.06 -41.37
CA SER A 150 11.69 -4.18 -40.63
C SER A 150 10.78 -4.51 -39.42
N LYS A 151 10.70 -5.79 -39.03
CA LYS A 151 9.92 -6.23 -37.85
C LYS A 151 10.29 -5.46 -36.57
N ASN A 152 11.51 -4.95 -36.48
CA ASN A 152 12.00 -4.19 -35.33
C ASN A 152 11.38 -2.78 -35.23
N ASP A 153 11.12 -2.11 -36.36
CA ASP A 153 10.54 -0.76 -36.37
C ASP A 153 9.06 -0.77 -35.94
N GLU A 154 8.34 -1.82 -36.30
CA GLU A 154 6.95 -2.03 -35.86
C GLU A 154 6.89 -2.30 -34.36
N GLN A 155 7.76 -3.19 -33.86
CA GLN A 155 7.84 -3.53 -32.44
C GLN A 155 8.22 -2.31 -31.56
N GLN A 156 9.12 -1.44 -32.03
CA GLN A 156 9.48 -0.22 -31.31
C GLN A 156 8.33 0.81 -31.29
N LYS A 157 7.55 0.90 -32.36
CA LYS A 157 6.34 1.73 -32.40
C LYS A 157 5.30 1.23 -31.39
N ASP A 158 5.09 -0.09 -31.31
CA ASP A 158 4.14 -0.68 -30.38
C ASP A 158 4.52 -0.40 -28.91
N TYR A 159 5.81 -0.49 -28.56
CA TYR A 159 6.27 -0.13 -27.21
C TYR A 159 6.09 1.36 -26.89
N LEU A 160 6.24 2.25 -27.86
CA LEU A 160 5.98 3.67 -27.68
C LEU A 160 4.49 3.95 -27.45
N LEU A 161 3.60 3.31 -28.22
CA LEU A 161 2.16 3.43 -28.02
C LEU A 161 1.74 2.90 -26.64
N GLU A 162 2.26 1.74 -26.23
CA GLU A 162 2.01 1.20 -24.89
C GLU A 162 2.50 2.16 -23.79
N ARG A 163 3.68 2.77 -23.95
CA ARG A 163 4.19 3.76 -23.00
C ARG A 163 3.29 4.99 -22.91
N ARG A 164 2.74 5.45 -24.05
CA ARG A 164 1.76 6.55 -24.09
C ARG A 164 0.53 6.21 -23.27
N ASP A 165 -0.05 5.04 -23.51
CA ASP A 165 -1.26 4.59 -22.82
C ASP A 165 -1.04 4.46 -21.32
N LEU A 166 0.09 3.88 -20.90
CA LEU A 166 0.47 3.80 -19.49
C LEU A 166 0.67 5.17 -18.86
N ALA A 167 1.18 6.16 -19.60
CA ALA A 167 1.31 7.53 -19.10
C ALA A 167 -0.05 8.21 -18.92
N ILE A 168 -0.99 7.99 -19.85
CA ILE A 168 -2.38 8.46 -19.76
C ILE A 168 -3.05 7.85 -18.52
N ASP A 169 -2.96 6.53 -18.37
CA ASP A 169 -3.48 5.78 -17.22
C ASP A 169 -2.91 6.26 -15.89
N PHE A 170 -1.61 6.54 -15.85
CA PHE A 170 -0.92 7.04 -14.66
C PHE A 170 -1.46 8.41 -14.26
N ILE A 171 -1.53 9.36 -15.21
CA ILE A 171 -2.07 10.70 -14.94
C ILE A 171 -3.53 10.60 -14.50
N PHE A 172 -4.33 9.81 -15.20
CA PHE A 172 -5.75 9.65 -14.91
C PHE A 172 -5.99 9.08 -13.51
N SER A 173 -5.28 8.02 -13.15
CA SER A 173 -5.38 7.40 -11.82
C SER A 173 -4.94 8.34 -10.70
N LEU A 174 -3.89 9.17 -10.89
CA LEU A 174 -3.50 10.18 -9.89
C LEU A 174 -4.61 11.18 -9.60
N VAL A 175 -5.31 11.65 -10.63
CA VAL A 175 -6.45 12.57 -10.47
C VAL A 175 -7.62 11.86 -9.80
N LEU A 176 -7.96 10.64 -10.25
CA LEU A 176 -9.04 9.84 -9.67
C LEU A 176 -8.84 9.60 -8.17
N ILE A 177 -7.63 9.26 -7.73
CA ILE A 177 -7.33 9.06 -6.30
C ILE A 177 -7.69 10.29 -5.47
N GLU A 178 -7.47 11.50 -6.00
CA GLU A 178 -7.76 12.74 -5.28
C GLU A 178 -9.25 13.12 -5.34
N VAL A 179 -9.86 13.12 -6.52
CA VAL A 179 -11.25 13.61 -6.67
C VAL A 179 -12.28 12.64 -6.07
N LEU A 180 -12.03 11.31 -6.11
CA LEU A 180 -12.98 10.31 -5.59
C LEU A 180 -13.12 10.37 -4.06
N LYS A 181 -12.22 11.05 -3.34
CA LYS A 181 -12.37 11.30 -1.90
C LYS A 181 -13.63 12.11 -1.58
N GLN A 182 -14.12 12.90 -2.54
CA GLN A 182 -15.27 13.79 -2.37
C GLN A 182 -16.62 13.11 -2.66
N ILE A 183 -16.65 11.81 -2.98
CA ILE A 183 -17.91 11.07 -3.21
C ILE A 183 -18.92 11.23 -2.07
N PRO A 184 -18.56 11.21 -0.77
CA PRO A 184 -19.53 11.39 0.32
C PRO A 184 -20.32 12.71 0.26
N LEU A 185 -19.79 13.73 -0.43
CA LEU A 185 -20.42 15.04 -0.56
C LEU A 185 -21.45 15.12 -1.68
N HIS A 186 -21.54 14.09 -2.55
CA HIS A 186 -22.34 14.15 -3.76
C HIS A 186 -23.16 12.89 -4.04
N PRO A 187 -24.38 13.03 -4.58
CA PRO A 187 -25.14 11.91 -5.13
C PRO A 187 -24.59 11.54 -6.52
N VAL A 188 -23.44 10.85 -6.56
CA VAL A 188 -22.84 10.36 -7.82
C VAL A 188 -23.68 9.22 -8.38
N ALA A 189 -24.04 9.32 -9.67
CA ALA A 189 -24.82 8.30 -10.38
C ALA A 189 -24.11 6.94 -10.39
N ASP A 190 -24.86 5.86 -10.15
CA ASP A 190 -24.30 4.51 -10.07
C ASP A 190 -23.60 4.08 -11.37
N SER A 191 -24.04 4.59 -12.53
CA SER A 191 -23.37 4.34 -13.82
C SER A 191 -21.93 4.82 -13.83
N LEU A 192 -21.63 6.01 -13.31
CA LEU A 192 -20.27 6.55 -13.21
C LEU A 192 -19.43 5.74 -12.22
N ILE A 193 -20.02 5.31 -11.10
CA ILE A 193 -19.33 4.44 -10.14
C ILE A 193 -18.97 3.10 -10.78
N GLN A 194 -19.89 2.48 -11.52
CA GLN A 194 -19.62 1.24 -12.24
C GLN A 194 -18.57 1.43 -13.34
N GLU A 195 -18.53 2.58 -14.00
CA GLU A 195 -17.51 2.91 -15.00
C GLU A 195 -16.10 2.95 -14.38
N VAL A 196 -15.94 3.62 -13.23
CA VAL A 196 -14.67 3.63 -12.47
C VAL A 196 -14.27 2.22 -12.04
N ILE A 197 -15.22 1.44 -11.51
CA ILE A 197 -14.97 0.06 -11.09
C ILE A 197 -14.53 -0.79 -12.28
N ASN A 198 -15.26 -0.77 -13.39
CA ASN A 198 -14.95 -1.60 -14.56
C ASN A 198 -13.62 -1.23 -15.19
N LEU A 199 -13.32 0.08 -15.32
CA LEU A 199 -12.02 0.55 -15.79
C LEU A 199 -10.90 0.02 -14.89
N THR A 200 -11.05 0.18 -13.58
CA THR A 200 -10.01 -0.26 -12.64
C THR A 200 -9.76 -1.77 -12.72
N PHE A 201 -10.82 -2.58 -12.71
CA PHE A 201 -10.68 -4.04 -12.78
C PHE A 201 -10.09 -4.51 -14.11
N LYS A 202 -10.20 -3.72 -15.20
CA LYS A 202 -9.48 -3.99 -16.45
C LYS A 202 -7.96 -3.98 -16.25
N HIS A 203 -7.44 -3.08 -15.39
CA HIS A 203 -6.00 -2.99 -15.08
C HIS A 203 -5.50 -4.10 -14.14
N PHE A 204 -6.39 -4.85 -13.49
CA PHE A 204 -6.02 -6.02 -12.68
C PHE A 204 -5.95 -7.32 -13.48
N LYS A 205 -6.45 -7.33 -14.72
CA LYS A 205 -6.37 -8.51 -15.58
C LYS A 205 -4.93 -8.73 -16.00
N TYR A 206 -4.41 -9.91 -15.67
CA TYR A 206 -3.09 -10.33 -16.11
C TYR A 206 -3.06 -10.44 -17.64
N LYS A 207 -2.03 -9.87 -18.26
CA LYS A 207 -1.79 -9.95 -19.69
C LYS A 207 -0.63 -10.90 -19.95
N GLU A 208 -0.91 -12.07 -20.51
CA GLU A 208 0.11 -13.04 -20.92
C GLU A 208 1.00 -12.50 -22.04
N GLY A 209 2.30 -12.83 -22.01
CA GLY A 209 3.24 -12.56 -23.11
C GLY A 209 3.97 -11.22 -23.08
N TYR A 210 3.72 -10.36 -22.09
CA TYR A 210 4.37 -9.04 -21.99
C TYR A 210 5.73 -9.13 -21.26
N LEU A 211 6.81 -9.30 -22.04
CA LEU A 211 8.20 -9.25 -21.58
C LEU A 211 8.94 -7.99 -22.08
N GLY A 212 8.19 -6.93 -22.40
CA GLY A 212 8.73 -5.67 -22.90
C GLY A 212 9.27 -4.73 -21.81
N PRO A 213 9.88 -3.60 -22.19
CA PRO A 213 10.40 -2.60 -21.25
C PRO A 213 9.30 -1.97 -20.36
N SER A 214 8.03 -2.10 -20.76
CA SER A 214 6.86 -1.53 -20.08
C SER A 214 6.36 -2.32 -18.87
N THR A 215 6.79 -3.57 -18.64
CA THR A 215 6.21 -4.45 -17.61
C THR A 215 6.24 -3.83 -16.20
N VAL A 216 7.33 -3.12 -15.86
CA VAL A 216 7.43 -2.41 -14.57
C VAL A 216 6.39 -1.29 -14.47
N ASN A 217 6.20 -0.53 -15.55
CA ASN A 217 5.22 0.55 -15.60
C ASN A 217 3.77 0.02 -15.54
N MET A 218 3.49 -1.15 -16.12
CA MET A 218 2.19 -1.82 -15.99
C MET A 218 1.88 -2.15 -14.52
N HIS A 219 2.84 -2.69 -13.77
CA HIS A 219 2.64 -2.96 -12.34
C HIS A 219 2.44 -1.68 -11.53
N ILE A 220 3.17 -0.61 -11.85
CA ILE A 220 2.98 0.70 -11.21
C ILE A 220 1.58 1.25 -11.47
N VAL A 221 1.11 1.21 -12.72
CA VAL A 221 -0.24 1.66 -13.08
C VAL A 221 -1.30 0.81 -12.39
N ALA A 222 -1.15 -0.52 -12.37
CA ALA A 222 -2.04 -1.41 -11.63
C ALA A 222 -2.07 -1.07 -10.12
N ASP A 223 -0.94 -0.68 -9.53
CA ASP A 223 -0.86 -0.22 -8.15
C ASP A 223 -1.60 1.10 -7.90
N LEU A 224 -1.50 2.07 -8.82
CA LEU A 224 -2.28 3.31 -8.74
C LEU A 224 -3.78 3.04 -8.83
N TYR A 225 -4.19 2.16 -9.73
CA TYR A 225 -5.58 1.73 -9.84
C TYR A 225 -6.04 0.92 -8.61
N ALA A 226 -5.16 0.15 -7.96
CA ALA A 226 -5.47 -0.45 -6.66
C ALA A 226 -5.74 0.63 -5.59
N GLU A 227 -5.02 1.76 -5.62
CA GLU A 227 -5.30 2.92 -4.74
C GLU A 227 -6.64 3.59 -5.09
N VAL A 228 -6.97 3.73 -6.38
CA VAL A 228 -8.30 4.21 -6.84
C VAL A 228 -9.43 3.37 -6.22
N ILE A 229 -9.33 2.04 -6.26
CA ILE A 229 -10.33 1.16 -5.63
C ILE A 229 -10.32 1.29 -4.10
N GLY A 230 -9.14 1.44 -3.49
CA GLY A 230 -9.02 1.67 -2.05
C GLY A 230 -9.79 2.91 -1.58
N VAL A 231 -9.66 4.03 -2.32
CA VAL A 231 -10.41 5.28 -2.06
C VAL A 231 -11.89 5.10 -2.35
N LEU A 232 -12.26 4.53 -3.51
CA LEU A 232 -13.66 4.33 -3.88
C LEU A 232 -14.40 3.43 -2.89
N ALA A 233 -13.74 2.39 -2.37
CA ALA A 233 -14.30 1.48 -1.38
C ALA A 233 -14.67 2.20 -0.07
N GLN A 234 -14.06 3.36 0.26
CA GLN A 234 -14.49 4.13 1.43
C GLN A 234 -15.93 4.63 1.31
N SER A 235 -16.44 4.87 0.10
CA SER A 235 -17.80 5.40 -0.09
C SER A 235 -18.75 4.40 -0.74
N LYS A 236 -18.22 3.47 -1.53
CA LYS A 236 -19.00 2.55 -2.37
C LYS A 236 -18.57 1.10 -2.18
N PHE A 237 -18.28 0.71 -0.93
CA PHE A 237 -17.81 -0.64 -0.58
C PHE A 237 -18.66 -1.78 -1.14
N PRO A 238 -20.02 -1.78 -1.04
CA PRO A 238 -20.84 -2.90 -1.54
C PRO A 238 -20.65 -3.17 -3.03
N ALA A 239 -20.50 -2.12 -3.85
CA ALA A 239 -20.28 -2.24 -5.29
C ALA A 239 -18.89 -2.82 -5.60
N VAL A 240 -17.85 -2.34 -4.91
CA VAL A 240 -16.47 -2.85 -5.05
C VAL A 240 -16.40 -4.32 -4.62
N ARG A 241 -16.96 -4.67 -3.45
CA ARG A 241 -17.03 -6.05 -2.96
C ARG A 241 -17.74 -6.96 -3.96
N LYS A 242 -18.91 -6.56 -4.47
CA LYS A 242 -19.67 -7.35 -5.45
C LYS A 242 -18.84 -7.65 -6.69
N LYS A 243 -18.15 -6.65 -7.25
CA LYS A 243 -17.29 -6.84 -8.42
C LYS A 243 -16.11 -7.76 -8.13
N PHE A 244 -15.41 -7.53 -7.02
CA PHE A 244 -14.25 -8.35 -6.64
C PHE A 244 -14.62 -9.82 -6.45
N ILE A 245 -15.68 -10.10 -5.68
CA ILE A 245 -16.12 -11.47 -5.41
C ILE A 245 -16.58 -12.16 -6.70
N ALA A 246 -17.22 -11.43 -7.63
CA ALA A 246 -17.60 -11.98 -8.93
C ALA A 246 -16.38 -12.40 -9.76
N GLU A 247 -15.39 -11.53 -9.92
CA GLU A 247 -14.15 -11.82 -10.68
C GLU A 247 -13.34 -12.94 -10.02
N LEU A 248 -13.26 -12.97 -8.69
CA LEU A 248 -12.57 -14.03 -7.95
C LEU A 248 -13.26 -15.39 -8.14
N LYS A 249 -14.60 -15.43 -8.09
CA LYS A 249 -15.36 -16.65 -8.34
C LYS A 249 -15.18 -17.15 -9.78
N GLU A 250 -15.15 -16.24 -10.75
CA GLU A 250 -14.89 -16.59 -12.16
C GLU A 250 -13.50 -17.24 -12.33
N LEU A 251 -12.46 -16.66 -11.74
CA LEU A 251 -11.11 -17.22 -11.81
C LEU A 251 -10.99 -18.58 -11.10
N ARG A 252 -11.71 -18.77 -9.99
CA ARG A 252 -11.74 -20.05 -9.26
C ARG A 252 -12.43 -21.18 -10.02
N GLN A 253 -13.33 -20.86 -10.95
CA GLN A 253 -14.02 -21.85 -11.79
C GLN A 253 -13.20 -22.29 -13.00
N LYS A 254 -12.19 -21.51 -13.39
CA LYS A 254 -11.29 -21.85 -14.50
C LYS A 254 -10.32 -22.97 -14.12
N GLU A 255 -9.94 -23.75 -15.12
CA GLU A 255 -8.89 -24.76 -14.97
C GLU A 255 -7.59 -24.12 -14.47
N GLN A 256 -6.95 -24.73 -13.48
CA GLN A 256 -5.79 -24.14 -12.84
C GLN A 256 -4.58 -24.20 -13.78
N SER A 257 -4.14 -23.03 -14.23
CA SER A 257 -2.94 -22.83 -15.03
C SER A 257 -2.05 -21.74 -14.41
N PRO A 258 -0.76 -21.64 -14.77
CA PRO A 258 0.11 -20.57 -14.28
C PRO A 258 -0.46 -19.17 -14.53
N ALA A 259 -1.16 -18.98 -15.65
CA ALA A 259 -1.82 -17.72 -15.97
C ALA A 259 -3.03 -17.41 -15.09
N VAL A 260 -3.85 -18.42 -14.76
CA VAL A 260 -4.96 -18.25 -13.82
C VAL A 260 -4.44 -17.92 -12.42
N VAL A 261 -3.33 -18.54 -12.01
CA VAL A 261 -2.64 -18.20 -10.75
C VAL A 261 -2.19 -16.73 -10.75
N GLN A 262 -1.51 -16.26 -11.81
CA GLN A 262 -1.09 -14.85 -11.91
C GLN A 262 -2.26 -13.87 -12.00
N SER A 263 -3.33 -14.23 -12.71
CA SER A 263 -4.57 -13.45 -12.77
C SER A 263 -5.20 -13.31 -11.39
N THR A 264 -5.23 -14.41 -10.62
CA THR A 264 -5.78 -14.43 -9.26
C THR A 264 -4.92 -13.58 -8.31
N ILE A 265 -3.59 -13.70 -8.39
CA ILE A 265 -2.67 -12.88 -7.60
C ILE A 265 -2.83 -11.39 -7.95
N SER A 266 -2.92 -11.04 -9.24
CA SER A 266 -3.10 -9.66 -9.69
C SER A 266 -4.42 -9.07 -9.19
N LEU A 267 -5.50 -9.85 -9.22
CA LEU A 267 -6.79 -9.46 -8.66
C LEU A 267 -6.72 -9.22 -7.14
N ILE A 268 -6.09 -10.13 -6.39
CA ILE A 268 -5.88 -10.01 -4.93
C ILE A 268 -5.09 -8.74 -4.60
N MET A 269 -4.02 -8.47 -5.35
CA MET A 269 -3.20 -7.27 -5.16
C MET A 269 -3.96 -5.99 -5.52
N GLY A 270 -4.93 -6.05 -6.43
CA GLY A 270 -5.80 -4.93 -6.82
C GLY A 270 -6.63 -4.34 -5.68
N VAL A 271 -6.81 -5.07 -4.56
CA VAL A 271 -7.53 -4.59 -3.38
C VAL A 271 -6.63 -4.32 -2.16
N LYS A 272 -5.29 -4.31 -2.33
CA LYS A 272 -4.33 -4.12 -1.22
C LYS A 272 -4.47 -2.78 -0.48
N PHE A 273 -5.04 -1.76 -1.12
CA PHE A 273 -5.28 -0.46 -0.51
C PHE A 273 -6.65 -0.32 0.15
N PHE A 274 -7.47 -1.37 0.18
CA PHE A 274 -8.70 -1.40 0.96
C PHE A 274 -8.39 -1.08 2.44
N ARG A 275 -9.19 -0.19 3.04
CA ARG A 275 -9.08 0.19 4.45
C ARG A 275 -10.40 -0.08 5.15
N ILE A 276 -10.32 -0.80 6.27
CA ILE A 276 -11.46 -1.07 7.14
C ILE A 276 -11.87 0.23 7.81
N LYS A 277 -13.17 0.57 7.70
CA LYS A 277 -13.76 1.60 8.52
C LYS A 277 -14.02 1.05 9.92
N MET A 278 -13.53 1.76 10.93
CA MET A 278 -13.73 1.39 12.33
C MET A 278 -15.12 1.79 12.84
N TYR A 279 -15.78 2.74 12.17
CA TYR A 279 -17.10 3.26 12.53
C TYR A 279 -17.89 3.62 11.25
N PRO A 280 -19.22 3.40 11.23
CA PRO A 280 -20.03 2.75 12.27
C PRO A 280 -19.78 1.22 12.31
N VAL A 281 -20.34 0.53 13.31
CA VAL A 281 -20.05 -0.90 13.53
C VAL A 281 -20.50 -1.77 12.36
N GLU A 282 -21.55 -1.36 11.66
CA GLU A 282 -22.07 -2.05 10.48
C GLU A 282 -21.06 -2.04 9.32
N ASP A 283 -20.37 -0.91 9.11
CA ASP A 283 -19.32 -0.79 8.10
C ASP A 283 -18.09 -1.64 8.47
N PHE A 284 -17.77 -1.70 9.77
CA PHE A 284 -16.72 -2.57 10.31
C PHE A 284 -17.05 -4.05 10.08
N GLU A 285 -18.27 -4.47 10.44
CA GLU A 285 -18.75 -5.84 10.24
C GLU A 285 -18.79 -6.22 8.77
N ALA A 286 -19.31 -5.36 7.90
CA ALA A 286 -19.32 -5.61 6.45
C ALA A 286 -17.90 -5.80 5.89
N SER A 287 -16.94 -5.01 6.38
CA SER A 287 -15.53 -5.14 6.00
C SER A 287 -14.94 -6.48 6.45
N PHE A 288 -15.26 -6.93 7.66
CA PHE A 288 -14.79 -8.23 8.16
C PHE A 288 -15.50 -9.43 7.55
N GLN A 289 -16.76 -9.30 7.12
CA GLN A 289 -17.43 -10.32 6.33
C GLN A 289 -16.71 -10.55 4.99
N PHE A 290 -16.31 -9.47 4.32
CA PHE A 290 -15.48 -9.56 3.11
C PHE A 290 -14.11 -10.21 3.40
N MET A 291 -13.45 -9.80 4.48
CA MET A 291 -12.19 -10.43 4.91
C MET A 291 -12.38 -11.93 5.19
N GLN A 292 -13.51 -12.33 5.77
CA GLN A 292 -13.83 -13.74 6.05
C GLN A 292 -14.01 -14.57 4.77
N GLU A 293 -14.61 -14.01 3.70
CA GLU A 293 -14.68 -14.69 2.40
C GLU A 293 -13.28 -14.94 1.81
N CYS A 294 -12.40 -13.94 1.90
CA CYS A 294 -10.99 -14.08 1.50
C CYS A 294 -10.27 -15.09 2.40
N ALA A 295 -10.55 -15.12 3.70
CA ALA A 295 -9.98 -16.06 4.66
C ALA A 295 -10.37 -17.51 4.34
N GLN A 296 -11.64 -17.72 3.98
CA GLN A 296 -12.11 -19.02 3.54
C GLN A 296 -11.34 -19.49 2.31
N TYR A 297 -11.12 -18.61 1.32
CA TYR A 297 -10.31 -18.94 0.16
C TYR A 297 -8.84 -19.25 0.51
N PHE A 298 -8.25 -18.51 1.47
CA PHE A 298 -6.90 -18.79 1.97
C PHE A 298 -6.78 -20.19 2.59
N LEU A 299 -7.80 -20.66 3.30
CA LEU A 299 -7.81 -21.99 3.90
C LEU A 299 -7.97 -23.09 2.84
N GLU A 300 -8.78 -22.86 1.81
CA GLU A 300 -9.08 -23.82 0.74
C GLU A 300 -7.95 -23.95 -0.30
N VAL A 301 -7.26 -22.84 -0.62
CA VAL A 301 -6.30 -22.81 -1.72
C VAL A 301 -5.04 -23.63 -1.40
N LYS A 302 -4.64 -24.48 -2.35
CA LYS A 302 -3.42 -25.30 -2.26
C LYS A 302 -2.19 -24.60 -2.84
N ASP A 303 -2.40 -23.75 -3.84
CA ASP A 303 -1.31 -23.01 -4.48
C ASP A 303 -0.62 -22.06 -3.48
N LYS A 304 0.71 -22.14 -3.43
CA LYS A 304 1.50 -21.41 -2.45
C LYS A 304 1.52 -19.90 -2.73
N ASP A 305 1.52 -19.50 -4.00
CA ASP A 305 1.73 -18.12 -4.40
C ASP A 305 0.43 -17.34 -4.23
N ILE A 306 -0.73 -17.96 -4.51
CA ILE A 306 -2.04 -17.40 -4.14
C ILE A 306 -2.16 -17.28 -2.61
N LYS A 307 -1.74 -18.32 -1.87
CA LYS A 307 -1.76 -18.30 -0.39
C LYS A 307 -0.88 -17.17 0.18
N HIS A 308 0.30 -16.96 -0.40
CA HIS A 308 1.19 -15.85 -0.03
C HIS A 308 0.60 -14.48 -0.38
N ALA A 309 -0.03 -14.34 -1.54
CA ALA A 309 -0.71 -13.10 -1.94
C ALA A 309 -1.85 -12.73 -0.97
N LEU A 310 -2.70 -13.70 -0.60
CA LEU A 310 -3.76 -13.50 0.40
C LEU A 310 -3.19 -13.13 1.78
N ALA A 311 -2.10 -13.77 2.20
CA ALA A 311 -1.44 -13.42 3.46
C ALA A 311 -0.94 -11.97 3.46
N GLY A 312 -0.31 -11.53 2.37
CA GLY A 312 0.11 -10.14 2.22
C GLY A 312 -1.06 -9.16 2.20
N LEU A 313 -2.16 -9.51 1.53
CA LEU A 313 -3.39 -8.71 1.54
C LEU A 313 -3.91 -8.50 2.96
N PHE A 314 -4.02 -9.59 3.75
CA PHE A 314 -4.46 -9.49 5.14
C PHE A 314 -3.53 -8.63 5.97
N VAL A 315 -2.21 -8.74 5.81
CA VAL A 315 -1.24 -7.91 6.52
C VAL A 315 -1.42 -6.43 6.16
N GLU A 316 -1.50 -6.09 4.87
CA GLU A 316 -1.67 -4.70 4.42
C GLU A 316 -2.95 -4.05 4.97
N ILE A 317 -4.04 -4.82 5.08
CA ILE A 317 -5.33 -4.36 5.60
C ILE A 317 -5.32 -4.29 7.14
N LEU A 318 -4.76 -5.29 7.83
CA LEU A 318 -4.82 -5.41 9.29
C LEU A 318 -3.78 -4.54 10.01
N VAL A 319 -2.68 -4.15 9.38
CA VAL A 319 -1.65 -3.30 10.03
C VAL A 319 -2.22 -1.97 10.53
N PRO A 320 -2.99 -1.19 9.73
CA PRO A 320 -3.66 0.01 10.25
C PRO A 320 -4.71 -0.30 11.32
N VAL A 321 -5.43 -1.41 11.20
CA VAL A 321 -6.42 -1.84 12.21
C VAL A 321 -5.72 -2.10 13.53
N ALA A 322 -4.62 -2.85 13.54
CA ALA A 322 -3.82 -3.13 14.74
C ALA A 322 -3.33 -1.85 15.45
N ALA A 323 -3.05 -0.78 14.69
CA ALA A 323 -2.63 0.50 15.25
C ALA A 323 -3.79 1.31 15.89
N ALA A 324 -5.03 1.12 15.42
CA ALA A 324 -6.21 1.87 15.87
C ALA A 324 -7.13 1.09 16.82
N VAL A 325 -7.04 -0.24 16.82
CA VAL A 325 -7.99 -1.13 17.51
C VAL A 325 -7.91 -0.98 19.03
N LYS A 326 -9.09 -0.80 19.65
CA LYS A 326 -9.28 -0.71 21.09
C LYS A 326 -10.32 -1.72 21.53
N ASN A 327 -11.59 -1.33 21.55
CA ASN A 327 -12.69 -2.17 22.02
C ASN A 327 -13.22 -3.10 20.91
N GLU A 328 -12.89 -2.80 19.65
CA GLU A 328 -13.33 -3.55 18.48
C GLU A 328 -12.79 -4.99 18.46
N VAL A 329 -11.69 -5.27 19.20
CA VAL A 329 -11.21 -6.65 19.43
C VAL A 329 -12.25 -7.56 20.10
N ASN A 330 -13.30 -6.97 20.69
CA ASN A 330 -14.40 -7.70 21.32
C ASN A 330 -15.58 -7.94 20.35
N VAL A 331 -15.55 -7.38 19.14
CA VAL A 331 -16.60 -7.57 18.14
C VAL A 331 -16.48 -8.98 17.53
N PRO A 332 -17.58 -9.76 17.48
CA PRO A 332 -17.52 -11.16 17.05
C PRO A 332 -16.91 -11.40 15.68
N CYS A 333 -17.15 -10.52 14.69
CA CYS A 333 -16.63 -10.70 13.33
C CYS A 333 -15.08 -10.72 13.28
N LEU A 334 -14.42 -9.84 14.02
CA LEU A 334 -12.97 -9.80 14.13
C LEU A 334 -12.45 -11.00 14.94
N ARG A 335 -13.11 -11.36 16.05
CA ARG A 335 -12.72 -12.53 16.84
C ARG A 335 -12.77 -13.81 16.00
N ASN A 336 -13.90 -14.06 15.33
CA ASN A 336 -14.10 -15.24 14.51
C ASN A 336 -13.09 -15.29 13.34
N PHE A 337 -12.80 -14.14 12.73
CA PHE A 337 -11.78 -14.03 11.69
C PHE A 337 -10.40 -14.48 12.21
N VAL A 338 -9.97 -13.95 13.37
CA VAL A 338 -8.70 -14.33 13.98
C VAL A 338 -8.66 -15.82 14.32
N GLU A 339 -9.69 -16.33 14.99
CA GLU A 339 -9.79 -17.73 15.42
C GLU A 339 -9.77 -18.68 14.22
N SER A 340 -10.43 -18.33 13.11
CA SER A 340 -10.47 -19.18 11.91
C SER A 340 -9.12 -19.31 11.19
N LEU A 341 -8.23 -18.33 11.31
CA LEU A 341 -6.97 -18.29 10.59
C LEU A 341 -5.75 -18.67 11.43
N TYR A 342 -5.78 -18.42 12.75
CA TYR A 342 -4.57 -18.44 13.58
C TYR A 342 -3.83 -19.79 13.54
N ASP A 343 -4.49 -20.89 13.89
CA ASP A 343 -3.81 -22.20 14.05
C ASP A 343 -3.22 -22.69 12.72
N THR A 344 -3.97 -22.57 11.62
CA THR A 344 -3.48 -22.91 10.27
C THR A 344 -2.29 -22.04 9.84
N THR A 345 -2.37 -20.73 10.09
CA THR A 345 -1.30 -19.81 9.71
C THR A 345 -0.04 -20.06 10.54
N LEU A 346 -0.19 -20.33 11.84
CA LEU A 346 0.91 -20.66 12.73
C LEU A 346 1.62 -21.94 12.30
N ASP A 347 0.88 -23.03 12.02
CA ASP A 347 1.46 -24.29 11.54
C ASP A 347 2.26 -24.07 10.26
N LEU A 348 1.65 -23.44 9.25
CA LEU A 348 2.32 -23.18 7.98
C LEU A 348 3.54 -22.27 8.13
N SER A 349 3.51 -21.31 9.05
CA SER A 349 4.63 -20.38 9.29
C SER A 349 5.90 -21.10 9.75
N SER A 350 5.78 -22.24 10.44
CA SER A 350 6.92 -23.05 10.89
C SER A 350 7.72 -23.64 9.73
N ARG A 351 7.11 -23.74 8.54
CA ARG A 351 7.73 -24.32 7.35
C ARG A 351 8.53 -23.25 6.61
N LYS A 352 9.83 -23.50 6.38
CA LYS A 352 10.77 -22.56 5.71
C LYS A 352 10.24 -21.96 4.41
N LYS A 353 9.47 -22.72 3.63
CA LYS A 353 8.86 -22.28 2.36
C LYS A 353 7.83 -21.15 2.52
N HIS A 354 7.18 -21.07 3.68
CA HIS A 354 6.10 -20.10 3.93
C HIS A 354 6.42 -19.08 5.02
N SER A 355 7.50 -19.28 5.79
CA SER A 355 7.83 -18.48 6.96
C SER A 355 7.86 -16.97 6.68
N LEU A 356 8.58 -16.53 5.64
CA LEU A 356 8.69 -15.10 5.30
C LEU A 356 7.35 -14.44 5.02
N ALA A 357 6.44 -15.14 4.35
CA ALA A 357 5.12 -14.62 4.00
C ALA A 357 4.13 -14.67 5.19
N LEU A 358 4.22 -15.69 6.04
CA LEU A 358 3.21 -15.96 7.07
C LEU A 358 3.56 -15.39 8.44
N TYR A 359 4.83 -15.15 8.77
CA TYR A 359 5.21 -14.52 10.04
C TYR A 359 4.51 -13.16 10.26
N PRO A 360 4.48 -12.26 9.26
CA PRO A 360 3.73 -11.01 9.37
C PRO A 360 2.24 -11.23 9.61
N LEU A 361 1.64 -12.25 8.99
CA LEU A 361 0.22 -12.57 9.18
C LEU A 361 -0.07 -13.07 10.60
N VAL A 362 0.70 -14.06 11.11
CA VAL A 362 0.56 -14.53 12.50
C VAL A 362 0.69 -13.35 13.48
N THR A 363 1.67 -12.47 13.22
CA THR A 363 1.87 -11.25 14.00
C THR A 363 0.64 -10.36 13.99
N CYS A 364 0.09 -10.06 12.80
CA CYS A 364 -1.09 -9.21 12.67
C CYS A 364 -2.32 -9.81 13.35
N LEU A 365 -2.58 -11.11 13.18
CA LEU A 365 -3.69 -11.81 13.83
C LEU A 365 -3.61 -11.70 15.35
N LEU A 366 -2.42 -11.93 15.94
CA LEU A 366 -2.20 -11.71 17.36
C LEU A 366 -2.38 -10.23 17.73
N CYS A 367 -1.87 -9.30 16.91
CA CYS A 367 -2.00 -7.87 17.16
C CYS A 367 -3.45 -7.40 17.09
N VAL A 368 -4.37 -8.02 16.36
CA VAL A 368 -5.81 -7.63 16.37
C VAL A 368 -6.67 -8.53 17.26
N SER A 369 -6.07 -9.51 17.95
CA SER A 369 -6.81 -10.44 18.80
C SER A 369 -7.23 -9.84 20.15
N GLN A 370 -8.26 -10.45 20.75
CA GLN A 370 -8.72 -10.15 22.10
C GLN A 370 -7.66 -10.54 23.15
N LYS A 371 -7.64 -9.84 24.30
CA LYS A 371 -6.69 -10.03 25.40
C LYS A 371 -6.48 -11.51 25.80
N GLN A 372 -7.55 -12.25 26.03
CA GLN A 372 -7.44 -13.66 26.47
C GLN A 372 -6.81 -14.54 25.39
N PHE A 373 -7.26 -14.41 24.14
CA PHE A 373 -6.69 -15.14 23.02
C PHE A 373 -5.19 -14.84 22.86
N PHE A 374 -4.81 -13.55 22.91
CA PHE A 374 -3.41 -13.14 22.83
C PHE A 374 -2.57 -13.81 23.91
N LEU A 375 -2.92 -13.65 25.20
CA LEU A 375 -2.13 -14.16 26.32
C LEU A 375 -1.96 -15.70 26.25
N ASN A 376 -3.00 -16.40 25.81
CA ASN A 376 -2.98 -17.86 25.67
C ASN A 376 -2.14 -18.36 24.48
N ARG A 377 -1.92 -17.56 23.44
CA ARG A 377 -1.36 -18.04 22.18
C ARG A 377 -0.02 -17.39 21.78
N TRP A 378 0.21 -16.12 22.14
CA TRP A 378 1.35 -15.34 21.63
C TRP A 378 2.71 -15.96 21.97
N HIS A 379 2.81 -16.63 23.11
CA HIS A 379 4.07 -17.20 23.59
C HIS A 379 4.56 -18.38 22.74
N VAL A 380 3.65 -19.09 22.07
CA VAL A 380 4.02 -20.15 21.12
C VAL A 380 4.76 -19.53 19.94
N PHE A 381 4.24 -18.43 19.41
CA PHE A 381 4.87 -17.72 18.29
C PHE A 381 6.09 -16.88 18.72
N LEU A 382 6.15 -16.42 19.97
CA LEU A 382 7.33 -15.78 20.56
C LEU A 382 8.56 -16.66 20.42
N SER A 383 8.47 -17.94 20.80
CA SER A 383 9.57 -18.91 20.68
C SER A 383 10.07 -19.04 19.24
N ASN A 384 9.15 -19.02 18.27
CA ASN A 384 9.49 -19.05 16.84
C ASN A 384 10.22 -17.77 16.40
N CYS A 385 9.79 -16.60 16.88
CA CYS A 385 10.49 -15.34 16.60
C CYS A 385 11.91 -15.34 17.18
N LEU A 386 12.05 -15.72 18.46
CA LEU A 386 13.34 -15.72 19.15
C LEU A 386 14.37 -16.66 18.51
N SER A 387 13.95 -17.88 18.15
CA SER A 387 14.82 -18.84 17.45
C SER A 387 15.31 -18.35 16.08
N ASN A 388 14.54 -17.46 15.42
CA ASN A 388 14.90 -16.90 14.12
C ASN A 388 15.67 -15.56 14.19
N LEU A 389 15.89 -14.98 15.38
CA LEU A 389 16.71 -13.76 15.52
C LEU A 389 18.17 -13.97 15.10
N LYS A 390 18.68 -15.20 15.20
CA LYS A 390 20.04 -15.57 14.79
C LYS A 390 20.06 -16.35 13.47
N ASN A 391 19.00 -16.24 12.66
CA ASN A 391 18.92 -16.94 11.39
C ASN A 391 20.01 -16.44 10.43
N LYS A 392 20.59 -17.36 9.64
CA LYS A 392 21.59 -17.04 8.61
C LYS A 392 21.01 -16.15 7.51
N ASP A 393 19.71 -16.26 7.24
CA ASP A 393 19.03 -15.38 6.31
C ASP A 393 18.67 -14.05 7.01
N PRO A 394 19.30 -12.92 6.63
CA PRO A 394 19.04 -11.62 7.25
C PRO A 394 17.60 -11.15 7.04
N LYS A 395 16.91 -11.58 5.97
CA LYS A 395 15.49 -11.25 5.75
C LYS A 395 14.62 -11.92 6.81
N MET A 396 14.87 -13.18 7.11
CA MET A 396 14.13 -13.92 8.14
C MET A 396 14.41 -13.35 9.53
N ALA A 397 15.67 -13.03 9.86
CA ALA A 397 16.03 -12.40 11.12
C ALA A 397 15.32 -11.04 11.30
N ARG A 398 15.26 -10.23 10.23
CA ARG A 398 14.51 -8.97 10.23
C ARG A 398 13.03 -9.17 10.47
N VAL A 399 12.38 -10.08 9.73
CA VAL A 399 10.96 -10.37 9.88
C VAL A 399 10.65 -10.85 11.30
N ALA A 400 11.48 -11.72 11.87
CA ALA A 400 11.33 -12.21 13.23
C ALA A 400 11.48 -11.10 14.30
N LEU A 401 12.46 -10.20 14.15
CA LEU A 401 12.63 -9.06 15.04
C LEU A 401 11.44 -8.08 14.94
N GLU A 402 11.01 -7.80 13.71
CA GLU A 402 9.86 -6.95 13.41
C GLU A 402 8.55 -7.53 13.98
N SER A 403 8.38 -8.86 13.95
CA SER A 403 7.28 -9.56 14.61
C SER A 403 7.35 -9.43 16.13
N LEU A 404 8.50 -9.72 16.72
CA LEU A 404 8.74 -9.62 18.17
C LEU A 404 8.44 -8.21 18.69
N TYR A 405 8.95 -7.19 18.00
CA TYR A 405 8.72 -5.78 18.32
C TYR A 405 7.22 -5.45 18.45
N ARG A 406 6.41 -5.90 17.48
CA ARG A 406 4.95 -5.63 17.46
C ARG A 406 4.22 -6.39 18.57
N LEU A 407 4.55 -7.67 18.77
CA LEU A 407 3.94 -8.48 19.81
C LEU A 407 4.27 -7.93 21.21
N LEU A 408 5.50 -7.47 21.42
CA LEU A 408 5.91 -6.90 22.69
C LEU A 408 5.18 -5.58 22.98
N TRP A 409 4.95 -4.73 21.95
CA TRP A 409 4.11 -3.54 22.12
C TRP A 409 2.69 -3.91 22.58
N VAL A 410 2.07 -4.91 21.95
CA VAL A 410 0.73 -5.38 22.33
C VAL A 410 0.72 -5.92 23.76
N TYR A 411 1.72 -6.73 24.12
CA TYR A 411 1.82 -7.34 25.46
C TYR A 411 2.03 -6.29 26.56
N MET A 412 3.01 -5.40 26.39
CA MET A 412 3.37 -4.39 27.38
C MET A 412 2.35 -3.26 27.40
N ILE A 413 2.14 -2.59 26.26
CA ILE A 413 1.42 -1.31 26.23
C ILE A 413 -0.09 -1.50 26.17
N ARG A 414 -0.59 -2.38 25.30
CA ARG A 414 -2.03 -2.51 25.09
C ARG A 414 -2.69 -3.40 26.15
N ILE A 415 -2.14 -4.59 26.38
CA ILE A 415 -2.73 -5.60 27.28
C ILE A 415 -2.37 -5.36 28.75
N LYS A 416 -1.25 -4.65 28.99
CA LYS A 416 -0.66 -4.38 30.30
C LYS A 416 -0.24 -5.65 31.04
N CYS A 417 0.41 -6.55 30.31
CA CYS A 417 1.00 -7.79 30.81
C CYS A 417 -0.02 -8.77 31.44
N GLU A 418 0.51 -9.87 31.99
CA GLU A 418 -0.25 -10.85 32.79
C GLU A 418 0.22 -10.81 34.26
N SER A 419 0.34 -11.95 34.94
CA SER A 419 0.93 -12.01 36.28
C SER A 419 2.40 -11.56 36.30
N ASN A 420 2.86 -11.01 37.43
CA ASN A 420 4.23 -10.50 37.57
C ASN A 420 5.30 -11.55 37.29
N THR A 421 5.15 -12.77 37.83
CA THR A 421 6.11 -13.85 37.67
C THR A 421 6.25 -14.30 36.22
N ALA A 422 5.12 -14.48 35.53
CA ALA A 422 5.12 -14.88 34.11
C ALA A 422 5.72 -13.76 33.23
N THR A 423 5.33 -12.51 33.51
CA THR A 423 5.86 -11.33 32.81
C THR A 423 7.39 -11.25 32.95
N GLN A 424 7.90 -11.39 34.16
CA GLN A 424 9.35 -11.37 34.44
C GLN A 424 10.09 -12.46 33.63
N SER A 425 9.59 -13.69 33.66
CA SER A 425 10.19 -14.83 32.97
C SER A 425 10.25 -14.62 31.45
N ARG A 426 9.16 -14.13 30.85
CA ARG A 426 9.09 -13.84 29.42
C ARG A 426 10.02 -12.70 29.02
N LEU A 427 10.02 -11.61 29.79
CA LEU A 427 10.91 -10.48 29.53
C LEU A 427 12.38 -10.89 29.63
N ASN A 428 12.76 -11.69 30.63
CA ASN A 428 14.11 -12.24 30.73
C ASN A 428 14.50 -13.03 29.48
N THR A 429 13.60 -13.88 28.98
CA THR A 429 13.84 -14.66 27.76
C THR A 429 14.05 -13.76 26.53
N ILE A 430 13.24 -12.71 26.39
CA ILE A 430 13.37 -11.73 25.30
C ILE A 430 14.69 -10.96 25.42
N VAL A 431 14.99 -10.43 26.60
CA VAL A 431 16.19 -9.61 26.86
C VAL A 431 17.46 -10.40 26.60
N ILE A 432 17.58 -11.63 27.10
CA ILE A 432 18.78 -12.46 26.90
C ILE A 432 19.03 -12.73 25.40
N ASN A 433 17.98 -12.85 24.60
CA ASN A 433 18.12 -13.09 23.17
C ASN A 433 18.46 -11.83 22.36
N LEU A 434 18.01 -10.65 22.79
CA LEU A 434 18.23 -9.38 22.09
C LEU A 434 19.48 -8.64 22.55
N PHE A 435 19.79 -8.71 23.84
CA PHE A 435 20.85 -7.97 24.54
C PHE A 435 21.74 -8.96 25.30
N PRO A 436 22.77 -9.54 24.63
CA PRO A 436 23.66 -10.50 25.26
C PRO A 436 24.38 -9.90 26.48
N LYS A 437 24.27 -10.56 27.64
CA LYS A 437 24.88 -10.07 28.87
C LYS A 437 26.39 -9.89 28.71
N GLY A 438 26.93 -8.78 29.22
CA GLY A 438 28.36 -8.51 29.09
C GLY A 438 28.77 -7.74 27.83
N SER A 439 27.89 -7.64 26.82
CA SER A 439 28.16 -7.01 25.53
C SER A 439 27.38 -5.72 25.34
N ARG A 440 27.92 -4.78 24.56
CA ARG A 440 27.19 -3.59 24.07
C ARG A 440 26.44 -3.85 22.74
N SER A 441 26.54 -5.07 22.21
CA SER A 441 25.92 -5.45 20.94
C SER A 441 24.44 -5.83 21.10
N VAL A 442 23.71 -5.73 20.00
CA VAL A 442 22.33 -6.21 19.87
C VAL A 442 22.25 -7.37 18.89
N VAL A 443 21.19 -8.17 18.96
CA VAL A 443 20.94 -9.29 18.05
C VAL A 443 19.59 -9.12 17.36
N PRO A 444 19.54 -9.06 16.01
CA PRO A 444 20.66 -9.08 15.05
C PRO A 444 21.41 -7.74 14.98
N ARG A 445 22.72 -7.77 14.66
CA ARG A 445 23.58 -6.56 14.63
C ARG A 445 23.28 -5.62 13.45
N ASP A 446 22.88 -6.18 12.31
CA ASP A 446 22.66 -5.43 11.06
C ASP A 446 21.28 -4.76 11.00
N MET A 447 20.53 -4.77 12.13
CA MET A 447 19.19 -4.20 12.21
C MET A 447 19.23 -2.75 12.73
N PRO A 448 18.30 -1.89 12.26
CA PRO A 448 18.19 -0.52 12.75
C PRO A 448 18.03 -0.43 14.28
N LEU A 449 18.92 0.33 14.94
CA LEU A 449 18.95 0.46 16.40
C LEU A 449 17.66 1.05 17.00
N ASN A 450 16.91 1.83 16.23
CA ASN A 450 15.63 2.41 16.66
C ASN A 450 14.61 1.34 17.09
N ILE A 451 14.64 0.13 16.51
CA ILE A 451 13.75 -0.97 16.92
C ILE A 451 14.07 -1.40 18.36
N PHE A 452 15.35 -1.57 18.68
CA PHE A 452 15.80 -1.98 20.02
C PHE A 452 15.53 -0.90 21.06
N VAL A 453 15.77 0.37 20.72
CA VAL A 453 15.42 1.51 21.59
C VAL A 453 13.93 1.50 21.92
N LYS A 454 13.07 1.25 20.92
CA LYS A 454 11.63 1.15 21.16
C LYS A 454 11.24 -0.06 21.98
N ILE A 455 11.90 -1.21 21.81
CA ILE A 455 11.71 -2.39 22.67
C ILE A 455 12.00 -2.04 24.14
N ILE A 456 13.14 -1.37 24.41
CA ILE A 456 13.49 -0.92 25.76
C ILE A 456 12.44 0.07 26.27
N GLN A 457 12.01 1.02 25.44
CA GLN A 457 10.96 1.98 25.80
C GLN A 457 9.66 1.28 26.22
N PHE A 458 9.20 0.27 25.47
CA PHE A 458 7.97 -0.46 25.79
C PHE A 458 8.08 -1.20 27.13
N ILE A 459 9.24 -1.82 27.39
CA ILE A 459 9.47 -2.52 28.66
C ILE A 459 9.53 -1.52 29.80
N ALA A 460 10.28 -0.43 29.65
CA ALA A 460 10.48 0.58 30.68
C ALA A 460 9.17 1.30 31.07
N GLN A 461 8.25 1.47 30.12
CA GLN A 461 6.96 2.13 30.37
C GLN A 461 6.10 1.40 31.41
N GLU A 462 6.16 0.06 31.46
CA GLU A 462 5.36 -0.76 32.40
C GLU A 462 6.22 -1.45 33.48
N ARG A 463 7.52 -1.58 33.26
CA ARG A 463 8.49 -2.28 34.13
C ARG A 463 9.84 -1.56 34.14
N LEU A 464 9.86 -0.31 34.60
CA LEU A 464 11.05 0.55 34.63
C LEU A 464 12.24 -0.10 35.35
N ASP A 465 12.03 -0.62 36.57
CA ASP A 465 13.10 -1.23 37.37
C ASP A 465 13.76 -2.41 36.65
N PHE A 466 12.95 -3.22 35.95
CA PHE A 466 13.43 -4.33 35.14
C PHE A 466 14.28 -3.84 33.97
N ALA A 467 13.77 -2.87 33.20
CA ALA A 467 14.49 -2.31 32.06
C ALA A 467 15.84 -1.68 32.48
N MET A 468 15.85 -0.98 33.62
CA MET A 468 17.06 -0.38 34.18
C MET A 468 18.10 -1.44 34.56
N LYS A 469 17.70 -2.42 35.37
CA LYS A 469 18.63 -3.42 35.93
C LYS A 469 19.10 -4.46 34.90
N GLU A 470 18.18 -5.00 34.12
CA GLU A 470 18.48 -6.13 33.21
C GLU A 470 18.97 -5.69 31.83
N ILE A 471 18.77 -4.43 31.43
CA ILE A 471 19.14 -3.95 30.09
C ILE A 471 20.07 -2.74 30.17
N ILE A 472 19.59 -1.62 30.70
CA ILE A 472 20.28 -0.32 30.57
C ILE A 472 21.61 -0.31 31.33
N PHE A 473 21.64 -0.80 32.57
CA PHE A 473 22.88 -0.87 33.35
C PHE A 473 23.93 -1.78 32.71
N ASP A 474 23.52 -2.90 32.13
CA ASP A 474 24.47 -3.81 31.48
C ASP A 474 25.06 -3.20 30.20
N LEU A 475 24.22 -2.55 29.38
CA LEU A 475 24.65 -1.81 28.18
C LEU A 475 25.58 -0.64 28.53
N LEU A 476 25.29 0.10 29.60
CA LEU A 476 26.12 1.18 30.12
C LEU A 476 27.35 0.68 30.91
N SER A 477 27.47 -0.64 31.11
CA SER A 477 28.57 -1.26 31.87
C SER A 477 28.67 -0.79 33.33
N VAL A 478 27.54 -0.40 33.93
CA VAL A 478 27.47 0.05 35.33
C VAL A 478 27.83 -1.11 36.26
N GLY A 479 28.80 -0.90 37.16
CA GLY A 479 29.24 -1.91 38.14
C GLY A 479 30.26 -2.93 37.63
N LYS A 480 30.76 -2.83 36.38
CA LYS A 480 31.87 -3.66 35.89
C LYS A 480 33.22 -3.00 36.20
N PRO A 481 34.25 -3.75 36.65
CA PRO A 481 35.58 -3.21 36.88
C PRO A 481 36.18 -2.67 35.56
N ALA A 482 36.91 -1.55 35.63
CA ALA A 482 37.40 -0.76 34.50
C ALA A 482 38.31 -1.51 33.48
N LYS A 483 38.65 -2.78 33.70
CA LYS A 483 39.45 -3.59 32.78
C LYS A 483 38.69 -4.10 31.53
N ALA A 484 37.39 -3.83 31.41
CA ALA A 484 36.58 -4.21 30.25
C ALA A 484 36.44 -3.10 29.17
N PHE A 485 37.09 -1.94 29.34
CA PHE A 485 37.15 -0.89 28.32
C PHE A 485 38.30 -1.12 27.33
N SER A 486 38.36 -2.29 26.69
CA SER A 486 39.11 -2.43 25.45
C SER A 486 38.30 -1.77 24.35
N LEU A 487 38.51 -0.47 24.15
CA LEU A 487 38.26 0.19 22.87
C LEU A 487 39.09 -0.57 21.82
N ASN A 488 38.47 -1.50 21.08
CA ASN A 488 39.06 -1.95 19.82
C ASN A 488 38.89 -0.78 18.84
N PRO A 489 39.99 -0.16 18.37
CA PRO A 489 39.91 0.79 17.28
C PRO A 489 39.90 -0.03 15.97
N GLU A 490 38.71 -0.21 15.40
CA GLU A 490 38.54 -0.47 13.96
C GLU A 490 37.45 0.46 13.42
#